data_AF-A0A4C1XHL7-F1
#
_entry.id   AF-A0A4C1XHL7-F1
#
_cell.length_a   1.000
_cell.length_b   1.000
_cell.length_c   1.000
_cell.angle_alpha   90.00
_cell.angle_beta   90.00
_cell.angle_gamma   90.00
#
_symmetry.space_group_name_H-M   'P 1'
#
loop_
_entity.id
_entity.type
_entity.pdbx_description
1 polymer ?
#
loop_
_entity_poly.entity_id
_entity_poly.type
_entity_poly.pdbx_seq_one_letter_code
_entity_poly.pdbx_strand_id
1 'polypeptide(L)'
;MERWLKGVKRVATSSNDAECSKAVRAENTAITDPDDDATTSCSTVSKTKKKKYDASYISFGFVDSNGSTLCMLCSKLLPNSSMAPAKLRRHLETVHPESKDKNKEFFVRKKVQLMKSQKNMML
;
A
#
# COMPACT_ATOMS: atom_id res chain seq x y z
N MET A 1 20.88 10.46 21.97
CA MET A 1 19.42 10.77 21.98
C MET A 1 18.71 9.53 21.49
N GLU A 2 18.41 8.58 22.39
CA GLU A 2 17.97 7.24 22.00
C GLU A 2 16.80 6.78 22.86
N ARG A 3 15.64 6.50 22.23
CA ARG A 3 14.44 5.93 22.86
C ARG A 3 13.72 4.99 21.89
N TRP A 4 14.32 3.84 21.65
CA TRP A 4 13.76 2.70 20.92
C TRP A 4 13.70 1.48 21.86
N LEU A 5 12.77 0.55 21.61
CA LEU A 5 12.40 -0.61 22.47
C LEU A 5 11.76 -0.28 23.83
N LYS A 6 10.41 -0.34 23.85
CA LYS A 6 9.67 -1.11 24.86
C LYS A 6 8.46 -1.74 24.16
N GLY A 7 8.33 -3.06 24.26
CA GLY A 7 7.44 -3.85 23.39
C GLY A 7 5.98 -3.84 23.82
N VAL A 8 5.06 -3.91 22.84
CA VAL A 8 3.64 -4.12 23.08
C VAL A 8 3.39 -5.59 23.36
N LYS A 9 3.11 -5.93 24.62
CA LYS A 9 2.71 -7.27 25.04
C LYS A 9 1.24 -7.50 24.67
N ARG A 10 0.96 -8.54 23.89
CA ARG A 10 -0.43 -8.98 23.64
C ARG A 10 -1.07 -9.41 24.96
N VAL A 11 -2.32 -8.98 25.20
CA VAL A 11 -3.22 -9.62 26.16
C VAL A 11 -4.45 -10.09 25.38
N ALA A 12 -4.97 -11.26 25.75
CA ALA A 12 -6.24 -11.76 25.27
C ALA A 12 -7.20 -11.80 26.47
N THR A 13 -8.44 -11.37 26.27
CA THR A 13 -9.53 -11.50 27.23
C THR A 13 -10.65 -12.27 26.54
N SER A 14 -11.19 -13.28 27.23
CA SER A 14 -12.05 -14.31 26.67
C SER A 14 -13.50 -13.88 26.45
N SER A 15 -14.19 -14.66 25.62
CA SER A 15 -15.65 -14.73 25.49
C SER A 15 -16.39 -14.81 26.83
N ASN A 16 -17.61 -14.27 26.90
CA ASN A 16 -18.82 -15.05 27.18
C ASN A 16 -20.10 -14.27 26.80
N ASP A 17 -21.23 -14.98 26.69
CA ASP A 17 -22.45 -14.58 25.98
C ASP A 17 -23.64 -14.37 26.94
N ALA A 18 -24.45 -13.32 26.69
CA ALA A 18 -25.79 -13.01 27.22
C ALA A 18 -26.15 -11.55 26.81
N GLU A 19 -27.39 -11.12 26.54
CA GLU A 19 -28.68 -11.81 26.30
C GLU A 19 -29.54 -10.83 25.46
N CYS A 20 -30.35 -11.34 24.51
CA CYS A 20 -31.50 -10.57 24.00
C CYS A 20 -32.67 -11.49 23.61
N SER A 21 -33.82 -11.29 24.24
CA SER A 21 -34.93 -12.25 24.19
C SER A 21 -35.96 -11.97 23.09
N LYS A 22 -36.07 -12.95 22.16
CA LYS A 22 -37.28 -13.39 21.42
C LYS A 22 -38.29 -12.36 20.86
N ALA A 23 -38.44 -12.41 19.54
CA ALA A 23 -39.76 -12.49 18.90
C ALA A 23 -39.77 -13.60 17.81
N VAL A 24 -40.88 -14.33 17.67
CA VAL A 24 -41.19 -15.34 16.63
C VAL A 24 -42.27 -14.77 15.70
N ARG A 25 -42.56 -15.22 14.46
CA ARG A 25 -42.27 -16.43 13.63
C ARG A 25 -42.36 -15.97 12.13
N ALA A 26 -42.10 -16.70 11.03
CA ALA A 26 -41.76 -18.11 10.75
C ALA A 26 -41.02 -18.24 9.38
N GLU A 27 -40.88 -19.49 8.90
CA GLU A 27 -40.90 -20.04 7.51
C GLU A 27 -41.01 -19.13 6.26
N ASN A 28 -40.53 -19.53 5.07
CA ASN A 28 -39.67 -20.66 4.59
C ASN A 28 -39.15 -20.27 3.17
N THR A 29 -38.32 -21.01 2.42
CA THR A 29 -37.53 -22.27 2.55
C THR A 29 -36.19 -22.03 1.76
N ALA A 30 -35.15 -22.88 1.65
CA ALA A 30 -34.87 -24.28 2.02
C ALA A 30 -33.35 -24.43 2.33
N ILE A 31 -32.81 -25.67 2.32
CA ILE A 31 -31.40 -26.00 2.51
C ILE A 31 -30.95 -27.01 1.45
N THR A 32 -29.83 -26.74 0.76
CA THR A 32 -28.96 -27.76 0.15
C THR A 32 -27.51 -27.27 0.18
N ASP A 33 -26.68 -27.95 0.96
CA ASP A 33 -25.21 -27.94 0.89
C ASP A 33 -24.80 -29.42 0.76
N PRO A 34 -23.83 -29.76 -0.10
CA PRO A 34 -22.56 -30.20 0.45
C PRO A 34 -21.31 -29.78 -0.37
N ASP A 35 -20.42 -29.06 0.32
CA ASP A 35 -19.04 -29.48 0.65
C ASP A 35 -17.94 -29.75 -0.42
N ASP A 36 -16.72 -29.38 0.01
CA ASP A 36 -15.35 -29.74 -0.40
C ASP A 36 -14.71 -29.41 -1.80
N ASP A 37 -13.38 -29.38 -1.72
CA ASP A 37 -12.28 -29.44 -2.70
C ASP A 37 -11.94 -28.23 -3.61
N ALA A 38 -10.68 -28.26 -4.05
CA ALA A 38 -10.07 -27.56 -5.17
C ALA A 38 -9.96 -26.04 -5.02
N THR A 39 -8.93 -25.67 -4.25
CA THR A 39 -8.09 -24.46 -4.39
C THR A 39 -8.03 -23.94 -5.83
N THR A 40 -9.04 -23.18 -6.22
CA THR A 40 -9.15 -22.67 -7.59
C THR A 40 -8.20 -21.48 -7.70
N SER A 41 -7.07 -21.72 -8.38
CA SER A 41 -6.05 -20.71 -8.65
C SER A 41 -6.64 -19.58 -9.49
N CYS A 42 -7.21 -18.58 -8.81
CA CYS A 42 -7.79 -17.39 -9.40
C CYS A 42 -6.68 -16.44 -9.88
N SER A 43 -5.87 -16.95 -10.82
CA SER A 43 -4.91 -16.20 -11.62
C SER A 43 -5.66 -15.31 -12.62
N THR A 44 -6.51 -14.44 -12.09
CA THR A 44 -7.14 -13.36 -12.84
C THR A 44 -6.04 -12.39 -13.26
N VAL A 45 -5.50 -12.66 -14.46
CA VAL A 45 -4.67 -11.74 -15.27
C VAL A 45 -5.51 -10.56 -15.75
N SER A 46 -6.04 -9.83 -14.76
CA SER A 46 -6.76 -8.58 -14.90
C SER A 46 -5.86 -7.62 -15.65
N LYS A 47 -6.22 -7.36 -16.93
CA LYS A 47 -5.40 -6.58 -17.86
C LYS A 47 -5.10 -5.23 -17.22
N THR A 48 -3.89 -5.08 -16.67
CA THR A 48 -3.56 -4.00 -15.75
C THR A 48 -3.64 -2.67 -16.48
N LYS A 49 -4.78 -1.97 -16.35
CA LYS A 49 -4.96 -0.61 -16.83
C LYS A 49 -3.90 0.25 -16.14
N LYS A 50 -2.78 0.51 -16.83
CA LYS A 50 -1.69 1.35 -16.34
C LYS A 50 -2.31 2.69 -15.94
N LYS A 51 -2.40 2.95 -14.63
CA LYS A 51 -2.91 4.22 -14.13
C LYS A 51 -1.96 5.30 -14.64
N LYS A 52 -2.46 6.20 -15.49
CA LYS A 52 -1.68 7.35 -15.93
C LYS A 52 -1.27 8.13 -14.67
N TYR A 53 0.02 8.15 -14.40
CA TYR A 53 0.61 8.95 -13.34
C TYR A 53 0.37 10.43 -13.68
N ASP A 54 -0.33 11.15 -12.80
CA ASP A 54 -0.55 12.59 -13.00
C ASP A 54 0.66 13.40 -12.51
N ALA A 55 0.95 14.52 -13.18
CA ALA A 55 2.11 15.35 -12.87
C ALA A 55 2.08 15.98 -11.46
N SER A 56 0.93 16.04 -10.80
CA SER A 56 0.81 16.45 -9.39
C SER A 56 1.53 15.50 -8.43
N TYR A 57 1.59 14.19 -8.72
CA TYR A 57 2.18 13.17 -7.83
C TYR A 57 3.69 13.36 -7.59
N ILE A 58 4.34 14.26 -8.33
CA ILE A 58 5.75 14.62 -8.12
C ILE A 58 5.97 15.21 -6.72
N SER A 59 4.94 15.79 -6.09
CA SER A 59 4.98 16.25 -4.69
C SER A 59 5.15 15.13 -3.66
N PHE A 60 4.80 13.88 -4.01
CA PHE A 60 5.04 12.72 -3.16
C PHE A 60 6.44 12.12 -3.33
N GLY A 61 7.27 12.61 -4.25
CA GLY A 61 8.67 12.16 -4.39
C GLY A 61 8.87 10.78 -5.04
N PHE A 62 7.90 10.27 -5.79
CA PHE A 62 8.01 9.03 -6.59
C PHE A 62 7.72 9.29 -8.06
N VAL A 63 8.29 8.50 -8.97
CA VAL A 63 7.93 8.45 -10.40
C VAL A 63 7.37 7.08 -10.78
N ASP A 64 6.52 6.99 -11.80
CA ASP A 64 6.25 5.70 -12.44
C ASP A 64 7.52 5.18 -13.15
N SER A 65 7.69 3.87 -13.09
CA SER A 65 8.73 3.10 -13.73
C SER A 65 8.09 1.82 -14.28
N ASN A 66 7.50 1.94 -15.46
CA ASN A 66 6.89 0.84 -16.23
C ASN A 66 5.77 0.04 -15.52
N GLY A 67 5.04 0.66 -14.58
CA GLY A 67 4.03 -0.04 -13.76
C GLY A 67 4.51 -0.40 -12.35
N SER A 68 5.59 0.22 -11.90
CA SER A 68 6.09 0.21 -10.52
C SER A 68 6.42 1.66 -10.10
N THR A 69 6.58 1.95 -8.82
CA THR A 69 6.94 3.31 -8.36
C THR A 69 8.36 3.38 -7.85
N LEU A 70 9.15 4.31 -8.39
CA LEU A 70 10.54 4.52 -8.03
C LEU A 70 10.67 5.76 -7.15
N CYS A 71 11.25 5.61 -5.95
CA CYS A 71 11.50 6.73 -5.04
C CYS A 71 12.63 7.63 -5.55
N MET A 72 12.42 8.95 -5.62
CA MET A 72 13.43 9.91 -6.11
C MET A 72 14.60 10.14 -5.15
N LEU A 73 14.53 9.62 -3.91
CA LEU A 73 15.50 9.89 -2.85
C LEU A 73 16.43 8.71 -2.58
N CYS A 74 15.91 7.48 -2.56
CA CYS A 74 16.70 6.25 -2.36
C CYS A 74 16.74 5.31 -3.58
N SER A 75 16.13 5.67 -4.70
CA SER A 75 16.04 4.82 -5.91
C SER A 75 15.46 3.42 -5.65
N LYS A 76 14.71 3.22 -4.55
CA LYS A 76 14.02 1.96 -4.27
C LYS A 76 12.78 1.84 -5.14
N LEU A 77 12.58 0.66 -5.71
CA LEU A 77 11.39 0.27 -6.45
C LEU A 77 10.32 -0.22 -5.47
N LEU A 78 9.08 0.26 -5.63
CA LEU A 78 7.90 -0.11 -4.87
C LEU A 78 6.87 -0.74 -5.84
N PRO A 79 6.11 -1.76 -5.40
CA PRO A 79 5.09 -2.39 -6.25
C PRO A 79 3.96 -1.41 -6.60
N ASN A 80 3.23 -1.67 -7.69
CA ASN A 80 2.10 -0.85 -8.15
C ASN A 80 1.05 -0.60 -7.06
N SER A 81 0.85 -1.56 -6.14
CA SER A 81 -0.06 -1.42 -5.00
C SER A 81 0.35 -0.33 -3.99
N SER A 82 1.56 0.23 -4.11
CA SER A 82 2.07 1.36 -3.34
C SER A 82 1.73 2.73 -3.94
N MET A 83 1.22 2.82 -5.17
CA MET A 83 0.85 4.11 -5.80
C MET A 83 -0.21 4.92 -5.04
N ALA A 84 -0.89 4.34 -4.04
CA ALA A 84 -1.84 5.05 -3.20
C ALA A 84 -1.12 6.16 -2.40
N PRO A 85 -1.56 7.44 -2.47
CA PRO A 85 -0.88 8.57 -1.81
C PRO A 85 -0.56 8.39 -0.33
N ALA A 86 -1.39 7.66 0.43
CA ALA A 86 -1.13 7.34 1.84
C ALA A 86 0.11 6.44 2.04
N LYS A 87 0.37 5.49 1.12
CA LYS A 87 1.55 4.62 1.15
C LYS A 87 2.81 5.37 0.72
N LEU A 88 2.69 6.24 -0.29
CA LEU A 88 3.78 7.11 -0.75
C LEU A 88 4.21 8.08 0.38
N ARG A 89 3.24 8.76 1.02
CA ARG A 89 3.49 9.61 2.20
C ARG A 89 4.14 8.84 3.35
N ARG A 90 3.59 7.68 3.75
CA ARG A 90 4.19 6.83 4.78
C ARG A 90 5.64 6.46 4.47
N HIS A 91 5.99 6.16 3.21
CA HIS A 91 7.37 5.88 2.85
C HIS A 91 8.27 7.12 3.01
N LEU A 92 7.86 8.32 2.58
CA LEU A 92 8.63 9.54 2.87
C LEU A 92 8.80 9.74 4.37
N GLU A 93 7.71 9.67 5.13
CA GLU A 93 7.68 9.89 6.58
C GLU A 93 8.59 8.92 7.36
N THR A 94 8.65 7.64 6.97
CA THR A 94 9.42 6.61 7.70
C THR A 94 10.82 6.33 7.14
N VAL A 95 11.08 6.57 5.85
CA VAL A 95 12.38 6.28 5.21
C VAL A 95 13.20 7.56 5.00
N HIS A 96 12.53 8.71 4.85
CA HIS A 96 13.15 10.01 4.55
C HIS A 96 12.52 11.15 5.36
N PRO A 97 12.50 11.07 6.71
CA PRO A 97 11.80 12.04 7.57
C PRO A 97 12.23 13.50 7.35
N GLU A 98 13.51 13.74 7.01
CA GLU A 98 14.05 15.06 6.67
C GLU A 98 13.45 15.68 5.38
N SER A 99 12.81 14.85 4.55
CA SER A 99 12.28 15.22 3.23
C SER A 99 10.76 15.39 3.19
N LYS A 100 10.04 14.95 4.23
CA LYS A 100 8.56 14.85 4.22
C LYS A 100 7.88 16.22 4.02
N ASP A 101 8.49 17.29 4.53
CA ASP A 101 7.97 18.66 4.48
C ASP A 101 8.55 19.49 3.31
N LYS A 102 9.28 18.86 2.37
CA LYS A 102 9.89 19.57 1.24
C LYS A 102 8.84 19.90 0.16
N ASN A 103 9.03 21.04 -0.49
CA ASN A 103 8.12 21.50 -1.55
C ASN A 103 8.32 20.73 -2.86
N LYS A 104 7.38 20.94 -3.81
CA LYS A 104 7.40 20.33 -5.15
C LYS A 104 8.74 20.53 -5.88
N GLU A 105 9.35 21.71 -5.74
CA GLU A 105 10.61 22.08 -6.41
C GLU A 105 11.81 21.21 -6.00
N PHE A 106 11.88 20.80 -4.72
CA PHE A 106 12.88 19.85 -4.25
C PHE A 106 12.78 18.51 -4.99
N PHE A 107 11.56 17.99 -5.13
CA PHE A 107 11.31 16.73 -5.84
C PHE A 107 11.49 16.85 -7.36
N VAL A 108 11.14 18.00 -7.97
CA VAL A 108 11.48 18.29 -9.38
C VAL A 108 12.99 18.17 -9.62
N ARG A 109 13.82 18.80 -8.78
CA ARG A 109 15.29 18.72 -8.87
C ARG A 109 15.80 17.29 -8.66
N LYS A 110 15.23 16.55 -7.71
CA LYS A 110 15.58 15.14 -7.47
C LYS A 110 15.19 14.21 -8.62
N LYS A 111 14.05 14.44 -9.28
CA LYS A 111 13.68 13.75 -10.53
C LYS A 111 14.72 13.98 -11.62
N VAL A 112 15.17 15.23 -11.83
CA VAL A 112 16.19 15.53 -12.85
C VAL A 112 17.53 14.83 -12.54
N GLN A 113 17.95 14.81 -11.27
CA GLN A 113 19.16 14.08 -10.83
C GLN A 113 19.04 12.58 -11.14
N LEU A 114 17.91 11.95 -10.78
CA LEU A 114 17.66 10.53 -11.02
C LEU A 114 17.61 10.17 -12.52
N MET A 115 16.96 10.99 -13.34
CA MET A 115 16.90 10.77 -14.80
C MET A 115 18.27 10.97 -15.46
N LYS A 116 19.15 11.81 -14.90
CA LYS A 116 20.53 11.94 -15.37
C LYS A 116 21.37 10.72 -14.99
N SER A 117 21.33 10.26 -13.73
CA SER A 117 22.10 9.08 -13.32
C SER A 117 21.68 7.81 -14.07
N GLN A 118 20.38 7.61 -14.34
CA GLN A 118 19.92 6.49 -15.17
C GLN A 118 20.49 6.53 -16.60
N LYS A 119 20.54 7.69 -17.24
CA LYS A 119 21.18 7.83 -18.56
C LYS A 119 22.69 7.59 -18.51
N ASN A 120 23.35 8.05 -17.45
CA ASN A 120 24.79 7.84 -17.23
C ASN A 120 25.17 6.39 -16.87
N MET A 121 24.21 5.50 -16.61
CA MET A 121 24.42 4.05 -16.42
C MET A 121 24.00 3.21 -17.65
N MET A 122 23.72 3.87 -18.77
CA MET A 122 23.24 3.25 -20.02
C MET A 122 24.08 3.70 -21.24
N LEU A 123 25.32 4.13 -20.97
CA LEU A 123 26.39 4.53 -21.89
C LEU A 123 27.65 3.75 -21.53
#